data_AF-A0ABD4TW07-F1
#
_entry.id   AF-A0ABD4TW07-F1
#
_cell.length_a   1.000
_cell.length_b   1.000
_cell.length_c   1.000
_cell.angle_alpha   90.00
_cell.angle_beta   90.00
_cell.angle_gamma   90.00
#
_symmetry.space_group_name_H-M   'P 1'
#
loop_
_entity.id
_entity.type
_entity.pdbx_description
1 polymer ?
#
loop_
_entity_poly.entity_id
_entity_poly.type
_entity_poly.pdbx_seq_one_letter_code
_entity_poly.pdbx_strand_id
1 'polypeptide(L)' 'MTGYRVQHSLTRDPAKGGIRFAPSVDIDEVRALAMLMTWKVALFNLPYGGAKGGVEIDPRNYSEAELERVT' A
#
# COMPACT_ATOMS: atom_id res chain seq x y z
N MET A 1 8.30 -0.07 14.42
CA MET A 1 7.25 -0.20 13.39
C MET A 1 7.63 0.71 12.24
N THR A 2 7.83 0.15 11.07
CA THR A 2 8.15 0.91 9.86
C THR A 2 6.94 0.93 8.94
N GLY A 3 6.60 2.11 8.42
CA GLY A 3 5.52 2.29 7.47
C GLY A 3 6.07 2.76 6.12
N TYR A 4 5.56 2.20 5.04
CA TYR A 4 5.90 2.56 3.68
C TYR A 4 4.66 3.00 2.91
N ARG A 5 4.81 4.03 2.09
CA ARG A 5 3.83 4.44 1.09
C ARG A 5 4.57 4.73 -0.21
N VAL A 6 4.29 3.96 -1.25
CA VAL A 6 4.86 4.18 -2.59
C VAL A 6 3.76 4.64 -3.53
N GLN A 7 4.02 5.74 -4.23
CA GLN A 7 3.21 6.24 -5.34
C GLN A 7 4.01 5.98 -6.62
N HIS A 8 3.60 4.98 -7.40
CA HIS A 8 4.32 4.58 -8.61
C HIS A 8 4.04 5.52 -9.79
N SER A 9 2.80 5.98 -9.93
CA SER A 9 2.42 6.91 -10.99
C SER A 9 1.35 7.87 -10.51
N LEU A 10 1.51 9.14 -10.87
CA LEU A 10 0.55 10.23 -10.65
C LEU A 10 -0.04 10.77 -11.96
N THR A 11 0.25 10.13 -13.10
CA THR A 11 -0.11 10.66 -14.43
C THR A 11 -1.61 10.71 -14.71
N ARG A 12 -2.42 9.96 -13.97
CA ARG A 12 -3.89 9.93 -14.09
C ARG A 12 -4.62 10.49 -12.86
N ASP A 13 -3.89 11.17 -11.96
CA ASP A 13 -4.36 11.66 -10.64
C ASP A 13 -5.12 10.60 -9.81
N PRO A 14 -5.59 10.91 -8.60
CA PRO A 14 -4.92 10.46 -7.36
C PRO A 14 -4.45 9.00 -7.36
N ALA A 15 -3.24 8.75 -6.82
CA ALA A 15 -2.73 7.39 -6.75
C ALA A 15 -3.54 6.49 -5.79
N LYS A 16 -3.98 5.33 -6.30
CA LYS A 16 -4.83 4.40 -5.56
C LYS A 16 -4.12 3.08 -5.28
N GLY A 17 -4.30 2.61 -4.04
CA GLY A 17 -4.05 1.24 -3.63
C GLY A 17 -3.99 1.07 -2.11
N GLY A 18 -4.23 -0.17 -1.68
CA GLY A 18 -4.45 -0.52 -0.28
C GLY A 18 -3.18 -0.52 0.58
N ILE A 19 -3.37 -0.80 1.87
CA ILE A 19 -2.31 -0.95 2.87
C ILE A 19 -2.20 -2.44 3.25
N ARG A 20 -0.98 -2.94 3.42
CA ARG A 20 -0.70 -4.31 3.88
C ARG A 20 -0.08 -4.26 5.27
N PHE A 21 -0.63 -5.02 6.22
CA PHE A 21 0.00 -5.26 7.52
C PHE A 21 0.62 -6.66 7.49
N ALA A 22 1.95 -6.75 7.55
CA ALA A 22 2.65 -8.01 7.70
C ALA A 22 4.05 -7.78 8.31
N PRO A 23 4.59 -8.74 9.08
CA PRO A 23 5.93 -8.60 9.65
C PRO A 23 7.05 -8.64 8.59
N SER A 24 6.75 -9.09 7.37
CA SER A 24 7.70 -9.21 6.26
C SER A 24 7.59 -8.07 5.24
N VAL A 25 6.89 -6.97 5.57
CA VAL A 25 6.75 -5.85 4.64
C VAL A 25 8.12 -5.17 4.45
N ASP A 26 8.53 -5.01 3.19
CA ASP A 26 9.70 -4.23 2.80
C ASP A 26 9.36 -3.19 1.72
N ILE A 27 10.28 -2.24 1.49
CA ILE A 27 10.07 -1.16 0.51
C ILE A 27 9.98 -1.65 -0.94
N ASP A 28 10.69 -2.72 -1.29
CA ASP A 28 10.75 -3.25 -2.65
C ASP A 28 9.46 -4.00 -3.00
N GLU A 29 8.91 -4.76 -2.06
CA GLU A 29 7.57 -5.36 -2.15
C GLU A 29 6.51 -4.28 -2.37
N VAL A 30 6.51 -3.24 -1.54
CA VAL A 30 5.52 -2.15 -1.64
C VAL A 30 5.65 -1.41 -2.97
N ARG A 31 6.88 -1.22 -3.47
CA ARG A 31 7.13 -0.62 -4.79
C ARG A 31 6.61 -1.50 -5.93
N ALA A 32 6.90 -2.80 -5.90
CA ALA A 32 6.41 -3.76 -6.90
C ALA A 32 4.88 -3.80 -6.95
N LEU A 33 4.22 -3.83 -5.78
CA LEU A 33 2.76 -3.82 -5.68
C LEU A 33 2.15 -2.47 -6.14
N ALA A 34 2.82 -1.35 -5.90
CA ALA A 34 2.37 -0.03 -6.39
C ALA A 34 2.41 0.04 -7.93
N MET A 35 3.43 -0.54 -8.56
CA MET A 35 3.52 -0.68 -10.02
C MET A 35 2.38 -1.53 -10.57
N LEU A 36 2.10 -2.69 -9.95
CA LEU A 36 0.96 -3.53 -10.33
C LEU A 36 -0.38 -2.80 -10.19
N MET A 37 -0.51 -1.92 -9.19
CA MET A 37 -1.70 -1.08 -9.06
C MET A 37 -1.87 -0.14 -10.26
N THR A 38 -0.79 0.48 -10.76
CA THR A 38 -0.85 1.34 -11.97
C THR A 38 -1.34 0.56 -13.17
N TRP A 39 -0.78 -0.62 -13.44
CA TRP A 39 -1.18 -1.42 -14.60
C TRP A 39 -2.60 -1.96 -14.46
N LYS A 40 -2.99 -2.40 -13.25
CA LYS A 40 -4.34 -2.87 -12.99
C LYS A 40 -5.38 -1.78 -13.27
N VAL A 41 -5.19 -0.58 -12.74
CA VAL A 41 -6.17 0.50 -12.95
C VAL A 41 -6.18 1.00 -14.40
N ALA A 42 -5.02 0.98 -15.07
CA ALA A 42 -4.93 1.30 -16.50
C ALA A 42 -5.69 0.27 -17.36
N LEU A 43 -5.59 -1.02 -17.04
CA LEU A 43 -6.29 -2.10 -17.75
C LEU A 43 -7.82 -1.94 -17.69
N PHE A 44 -8.36 -1.47 -16.55
CA PHE A 44 -9.78 -1.17 -16.39
C PHE A 44 -10.17 0.25 -16.83
N ASN A 45 -9.25 1.00 -17.45
CA ASN A 45 -9.43 2.38 -17.87
C ASN A 45 -9.93 3.32 -16.74
N LEU A 46 -9.50 3.08 -15.50
CA LEU A 46 -9.86 3.93 -14.37
C LEU A 46 -8.97 5.19 -14.33
N PRO A 47 -9.48 6.33 -13.84
CA PRO A 47 -8.72 7.57 -13.73
C PRO A 47 -7.91 7.58 -12.43
N TYR A 48 -7.02 6.60 -12.26
CA TYR A 48 -6.17 6.50 -11.07
C TYR A 48 -4.71 6.24 -11.43
N GLY A 49 -3.82 6.84 -10.65
CA GLY A 49 -2.44 6.39 -10.49
C GLY A 49 -2.33 5.10 -9.66
N GLY A 50 -1.16 4.47 -9.64
CA GLY A 50 -0.92 3.31 -8.76
C GLY A 50 -0.17 3.68 -7.50
N ALA A 51 -0.66 3.21 -6.36
CA ALA A 51 0.05 3.30 -5.08
C ALA A 51 -0.07 2.00 -4.29
N LYS A 52 0.77 1.82 -3.28
CA LYS A 52 0.61 0.79 -2.25
C LYS A 52 1.17 1.30 -0.94
N GLY A 53 0.55 0.93 0.17
CA GLY A 53 1.11 1.09 1.50
C GLY A 53 1.45 -0.27 2.13
N GLY A 54 2.38 -0.24 3.07
CA GLY A 54 2.74 -1.39 3.89
C GLY A 54 3.16 -0.94 5.28
N VAL A 55 2.82 -1.72 6.31
CA VAL A 55 3.27 -1.51 7.68
C VAL A 55 3.87 -2.83 8.18
N GLU A 56 5.11 -2.75 8.64
CA GLU A 56 5.88 -3.87 9.20
C GLU A 56 5.36 -4.18 10.62
N ILE A 57 4.26 -4.95 10.68
CA ILE A 57 3.58 -5.36 11.91
C ILE A 57 2.82 -6.67 11.68
N ASP A 58 2.82 -7.55 12.68
CA ASP A 58 1.90 -8.70 12.71
C ASP A 58 0.64 -8.31 13.49
N PRO A 59 -0.51 -8.09 12.82
CA PRO A 59 -1.70 -7.59 13.49
C PRO A 59 -2.27 -8.56 14.54
N ARG A 60 -1.86 -9.84 14.54
CA ARG A 60 -2.32 -10.84 15.50
C ARG A 60 -1.69 -10.66 16.89
N ASN A 61 -0.60 -9.91 16.99
CA ASN A 61 0.11 -9.65 18.24
C ASN A 61 -0.39 -8.38 18.96
N TYR A 62 -1.41 -7.72 18.43
CA TYR A 62 -1.91 -6.45 18.95
C TYR A 62 -3.42 -6.52 19.19
N SER A 63 -3.88 -5.81 20.22
CA SER A 63 -5.31 -5.59 20.46
C SER A 63 -5.90 -4.65 19.40
N GLU A 64 -7.23 -4.67 19.27
CA GLU A 64 -7.96 -3.79 18.35
C GLU A 64 -7.65 -2.31 18.61
N ALA A 65 -7.63 -1.88 19.88
CA ALA A 65 -7.30 -0.52 20.27
C ALA A 65 -5.83 -0.13 19.95
N GLU A 66 -4.91 -1.09 19.94
CA GLU A 66 -3.53 -0.85 19.50
C GLU A 66 -3.44 -0.71 17.99
N LEU A 67 -4.19 -1.52 17.23
CA LEU A 67 -4.25 -1.44 15.77
C LEU A 67 -4.93 -0.14 15.28
N GLU A 68 -5.93 0.35 16.00
CA GLU A 68 -6.55 1.65 15.74
C GLU A 68 -5.56 2.80 15.91
N ARG A 69 -4.68 2.74 16.92
CA ARG A 69 -3.63 3.77 17.11
C ARG A 69 -2.55 3.75 16.02
N VAL A 70 -2.42 2.63 15.32
CA VAL A 70 -1.46 2.44 14.22
C VAL A 70 -2.01 2.98 12.89
N THR A 71 -3.33 3.06 12.72
CA THR A 71 -4.03 3.37 11.46
C THR A 71 -4.48 4.82 11.40
#